data_AF-A0A1G8Q169-F1
#
_entry.id   AF-A0A1G8Q169-F1
#
_cell.length_a   1.000
_cell.length_b   1.000
_cell.length_c   1.000
_cell.angle_alpha   90.00
_cell.angle_beta   90.00
_cell.angle_gamma   90.00
#
_symmetry.space_group_name_H-M   'P 1'
#
loop_
_entity.id
_entity.type
_entity.pdbx_description
1 polymer ?
#
loop_
_entity_poly.entity_id
_entity_poly.type
_entity_poly.pdbx_seq_one_letter_code
_entity_poly.pdbx_strand_id
1 'polypeptide(L)'
;MPMPTPDGNGVLLTFTRPQELAGRYRTRFNEWVPPEYLAISGGAGGAVCIRLVGPDTGAIYWADYDITLELGLDEDEYSEDIMTHLTDDWNTFLDTY
;
A
#
# COMPACT_ATOMS: atom_id res chain seq x y z
N MET A 1 5.18 -0.77 -13.14
CA MET A 1 6.27 0.10 -12.66
C MET A 1 6.85 -0.53 -11.41
N PRO A 2 8.15 -0.84 -11.37
CA PRO A 2 8.77 -1.48 -10.21
C PRO A 2 8.65 -0.58 -8.98
N MET A 3 8.37 -1.19 -7.83
CA MET A 3 8.29 -0.50 -6.55
C MET A 3 9.46 -0.92 -5.66
N PRO A 4 10.01 -0.03 -4.83
CA PRO A 4 11.04 -0.39 -3.88
C PRO A 4 10.41 -1.20 -2.75
N THR A 5 10.55 -2.51 -2.81
CA THR A 5 10.08 -3.45 -1.78
C THR A 5 11.28 -4.19 -1.15
N PRO A 6 11.16 -4.63 0.12
CA PRO A 6 12.18 -5.47 0.74
C PRO A 6 12.56 -6.71 -0.09
N ASP A 7 11.59 -7.32 -0.75
CA ASP A 7 11.78 -8.55 -1.55
C ASP A 7 12.11 -8.29 -3.03
N GLY A 8 11.99 -7.04 -3.49
CA GLY A 8 12.22 -6.60 -4.86
C GLY A 8 11.16 -6.99 -5.90
N ASN A 9 10.03 -7.57 -5.52
CA ASN A 9 9.02 -8.09 -6.46
C ASN A 9 7.81 -7.17 -6.67
N GLY A 10 7.70 -6.08 -5.91
CA GLY A 10 6.56 -5.18 -6.01
C GLY A 10 6.47 -4.48 -7.36
N VAL A 11 5.28 -4.52 -7.99
CA VAL A 11 5.01 -3.80 -9.24
C VAL A 11 3.68 -3.07 -9.17
N LEU A 12 3.70 -1.75 -9.29
CA LEU A 12 2.50 -0.95 -9.54
C LEU A 12 2.01 -1.20 -10.97
N LEU A 13 0.75 -1.66 -11.09
CA LEU A 13 0.12 -1.92 -12.39
C LEU A 13 -0.90 -0.84 -12.74
N THR A 14 -1.79 -0.50 -11.81
CA THR A 14 -2.92 0.42 -12.08
C THR A 14 -3.36 1.15 -10.84
N PHE A 15 -3.78 2.41 -10.97
CA PHE A 15 -4.54 3.08 -9.92
C PHE A 15 -6.01 2.63 -9.92
N THR A 16 -6.54 2.46 -8.72
CA THR A 16 -7.90 1.98 -8.49
C THR A 16 -8.89 3.13 -8.67
N ARG A 17 -10.05 2.86 -9.28
CA ARG A 17 -11.10 3.89 -9.45
C ARG A 17 -11.80 4.17 -8.11
N PRO A 18 -12.36 5.37 -7.89
CA PRO A 18 -13.05 5.70 -6.63
C PRO A 18 -14.12 4.69 -6.19
N GLN A 19 -14.91 4.16 -7.12
CA GLN A 19 -15.94 3.16 -6.80
C GLN A 19 -15.32 1.83 -6.34
N GLU A 20 -14.21 1.43 -6.94
CA GLU A 20 -13.47 0.23 -6.57
C GLU A 20 -12.74 0.41 -5.24
N LEU A 21 -12.24 1.62 -4.96
CA LEU A 21 -11.65 1.97 -3.67
C LEU A 21 -12.65 1.79 -2.53
N ALA A 22 -13.84 2.37 -2.70
CA ALA A 22 -14.91 2.23 -1.71
C ALA A 22 -15.33 0.77 -1.51
N GLY A 23 -15.39 -0.01 -2.60
CA GLY A 23 -15.77 -1.43 -2.53
C GLY A 23 -14.67 -2.37 -2.02
N ARG A 24 -13.41 -1.94 -2.02
CA ARG A 24 -12.26 -2.76 -1.58
C ARG A 24 -11.61 -2.26 -0.28
N TYR A 25 -12.19 -1.25 0.36
CA TYR A 25 -11.68 -0.71 1.61
C TYR A 25 -11.67 -1.81 2.68
N ARG A 26 -10.46 -2.20 3.10
CA ARG A 26 -10.23 -3.29 4.06
C ARG A 26 -10.97 -4.58 3.70
N THR A 27 -10.79 -5.05 2.47
CA THR A 27 -11.25 -6.38 2.04
C THR A 27 -10.13 -7.14 1.33
N ARG A 28 -10.07 -8.46 1.47
CA ARG A 28 -9.02 -9.31 0.88
C ARG A 28 -7.63 -8.84 1.34
N PHE A 29 -6.65 -8.77 0.45
CA PHE A 29 -5.30 -8.29 0.74
C PHE A 29 -5.24 -6.88 1.36
N ASN A 30 -6.27 -6.04 1.17
CA ASN A 30 -6.32 -4.74 1.84
C ASN A 30 -6.62 -4.83 3.34
N GLU A 31 -6.97 -6.01 3.88
CA GLU A 31 -7.18 -6.23 5.32
C GLU A 31 -5.88 -6.11 6.12
N TRP A 32 -4.76 -6.50 5.49
CA TRP A 32 -3.40 -6.37 6.04
C TRP A 32 -2.88 -4.93 6.10
N VAL A 33 -3.51 -4.00 5.36
CA VAL A 33 -3.15 -2.58 5.37
C VAL A 33 -3.72 -1.93 6.64
N PRO A 34 -2.91 -1.19 7.43
CA PRO A 34 -3.42 -0.51 8.63
C PRO A 34 -4.51 0.52 8.28
N PRO A 35 -5.51 0.72 9.15
CA PRO A 35 -6.65 1.60 8.88
C PRO A 35 -6.26 3.08 8.72
N GLU A 36 -5.06 3.45 9.15
CA GLU A 36 -4.45 4.75 8.95
C GLU A 36 -4.04 5.01 7.50
N TYR A 37 -4.13 3.99 6.61
CA TYR A 37 -3.77 4.10 5.21
C TYR A 37 -4.93 3.70 4.29
N LEU A 38 -4.90 4.27 3.08
CA LEU A 38 -5.81 3.91 2.00
C LEU A 38 -5.02 3.36 0.83
N ALA A 39 -5.17 2.07 0.53
CA ALA A 39 -4.66 1.47 -0.71
C ALA A 39 -5.37 2.06 -1.93
N ILE A 40 -4.63 2.74 -2.80
CA ILE A 40 -5.13 3.48 -3.97
C ILE A 40 -4.78 2.84 -5.32
N SER A 41 -4.11 1.69 -5.31
CA SER A 41 -3.71 0.99 -6.52
C SER A 41 -3.93 -0.51 -6.43
N GLY A 42 -3.80 -1.18 -7.57
CA GLY A 42 -3.53 -2.61 -7.66
C GLY A 42 -2.15 -2.84 -8.27
N GLY A 43 -1.38 -3.73 -7.66
CA GLY A 43 -0.08 -4.16 -8.14
C GLY A 43 0.11 -5.67 -8.05
N ALA A 44 1.23 -6.15 -8.59
CA ALA A 44 1.74 -7.46 -8.22
C ALA A 44 2.49 -7.31 -6.89
N GLY A 45 2.17 -8.17 -5.92
CA GLY A 45 2.81 -8.21 -4.61
C GLY A 45 2.41 -7.10 -3.64
N GLY A 46 1.51 -6.18 -4.00
CA GLY A 46 1.19 -5.07 -3.10
C GLY A 46 0.33 -3.96 -3.70
N ALA A 47 0.26 -2.86 -2.96
CA ALA A 47 -0.44 -1.65 -3.38
C ALA A 47 0.24 -0.38 -2.88
N VAL A 48 0.14 0.69 -3.67
CA VAL A 48 0.41 2.06 -3.22
C VAL A 48 -0.69 2.49 -2.28
N CYS A 49 -0.30 3.12 -1.18
CA CYS A 49 -1.17 3.60 -0.13
C CYS A 49 -0.93 5.09 0.16
N ILE A 50 -1.99 5.80 0.57
CA ILE A 50 -1.90 7.16 1.11
C ILE A 50 -2.14 7.08 2.61
N ARG A 51 -1.27 7.72 3.41
CA ARG A 51 -1.50 7.89 4.85
C ARG A 51 -2.61 8.91 5.11
N LEU A 52 -3.64 8.51 5.83
CA LEU A 52 -4.83 9.30 6.14
C LEU A 52 -4.72 10.08 7.45
N VAL A 53 -3.95 9.57 8.40
CA VAL A 53 -3.78 10.17 9.73
C VAL A 53 -2.35 9.99 10.24
N GLY A 54 -1.84 10.98 10.98
CA GLY A 54 -0.48 10.98 11.51
C GLY A 54 0.31 12.25 11.16
N PRO A 55 1.58 12.35 11.61
CA PRO A 55 2.42 13.54 11.42
C PRO A 55 2.74 13.85 9.94
N ASP A 56 2.61 12.85 9.08
CA ASP A 56 2.93 12.77 7.66
C ASP A 56 1.68 12.38 6.83
N THR A 57 0.51 12.85 7.27
CA THR A 57 -0.74 12.66 6.54
C THR A 57 -0.59 13.15 5.09
N GLY A 58 -0.96 12.32 4.12
CA GLY A 58 -0.77 12.56 2.69
C GLY A 58 0.46 11.89 2.09
N ALA A 59 1.38 11.38 2.92
CA ALA A 59 2.55 10.64 2.46
C ALA A 59 2.15 9.33 1.76
N ILE A 60 3.01 8.92 0.83
CA ILE A 60 2.81 7.79 -0.07
C ILE A 60 3.66 6.62 0.38
N TYR A 61 3.01 5.47 0.47
CA TYR A 61 3.59 4.22 0.93
C TYR A 61 3.36 3.11 -0.09
N TRP A 62 4.14 2.05 0.02
CA TRP A 62 3.84 0.75 -0.58
C TRP A 62 3.50 -0.23 0.54
N ALA A 63 2.33 -0.88 0.43
CA ALA A 63 1.98 -2.05 1.22
C ALA A 63 2.45 -3.32 0.50
N ASP A 64 3.42 -4.01 1.08
CA ASP A 64 3.98 -5.26 0.56
C ASP A 64 3.19 -6.47 1.09
N TYR A 65 2.36 -7.05 0.22
CA TYR A 65 1.54 -8.20 0.54
C TYR A 65 2.31 -9.52 0.46
N ASP A 66 3.48 -9.55 -0.18
CA ASP A 66 4.23 -10.80 -0.34
C ASP A 66 4.92 -11.19 0.97
N ILE A 67 5.33 -10.21 1.77
CA ILE A 67 5.98 -10.46 3.06
C ILE A 67 5.00 -10.79 4.20
N THR A 68 3.68 -10.69 4.01
CA THR A 68 2.69 -10.99 5.06
C THR A 68 2.77 -12.45 5.53
N LEU A 69 3.06 -13.36 4.59
CA LEU A 69 3.30 -14.77 4.88
C LEU A 69 4.57 -14.99 5.71
N GLU A 70 5.63 -14.21 5.45
CA GLU A 70 6.87 -14.28 6.23
C GLU A 70 6.69 -13.75 7.64
N LEU A 71 5.84 -12.74 7.79
CA LEU A 71 5.45 -12.16 9.08
C LEU A 71 4.47 -13.05 9.86
N GLY A 72 3.86 -14.05 9.20
CA GLY A 72 2.88 -14.94 9.82
C GLY A 72 1.59 -14.25 10.21
N LEU A 73 1.21 -13.19 9.48
CA LEU A 73 -0.02 -12.43 9.73
C LEU A 73 -1.24 -13.25 9.30
N ASP A 74 -2.25 -13.28 10.17
CA ASP A 74 -3.57 -13.82 9.84
C ASP A 74 -4.33 -12.90 8.86
N GLU A 75 -5.42 -13.40 8.27
CA GLU A 75 -6.19 -12.65 7.27
C GLU A 75 -6.81 -11.36 7.85
N ASP A 76 -7.09 -11.29 9.15
CA ASP A 76 -7.69 -10.15 9.84
C ASP A 76 -6.69 -9.24 10.58
N GLU A 77 -5.39 -9.54 10.51
CA GLU A 77 -4.34 -8.76 11.16
C GLU A 77 -3.69 -7.75 10.20
N TYR A 78 -3.62 -6.48 10.60
CA TYR A 78 -2.86 -5.47 9.85
C TYR A 78 -1.50 -5.21 10.49
N SER A 79 -0.52 -4.78 9.69
CA SER A 79 0.82 -4.46 10.19
C SER A 79 1.40 -3.21 9.54
N GLU A 80 2.11 -2.40 10.33
CA GLU A 80 2.95 -1.31 9.83
C GLU A 80 4.23 -1.85 9.18
N ASP A 81 4.65 -3.08 9.51
CA ASP A 81 5.88 -3.66 8.98
C ASP A 81 5.81 -3.95 7.47
N ILE A 82 4.60 -4.02 6.91
CA ILE A 82 4.40 -4.14 5.47
C ILE A 82 4.42 -2.79 4.73
N MET A 83 4.48 -1.68 5.47
CA MET A 83 4.35 -0.33 4.92
C MET A 83 5.73 0.29 4.67
N THR A 84 6.14 0.33 3.41
CA THR A 84 7.38 1.01 2.99
C THR A 84 7.07 2.45 2.59
N HIS A 85 7.64 3.43 3.30
CA HIS A 85 7.54 4.83 2.94
C HIS A 85 8.24 5.10 1.59
N LEU A 86 7.54 5.77 0.67
CA LEU A 86 8.07 6.12 -0.65
C LEU A 86 8.43 7.61 -0.75
N THR A 87 7.51 8.49 -0.37
CA THR A 87 7.67 9.95 -0.46
C THR A 87 6.59 10.67 0.35
N ASP A 88 6.86 11.91 0.74
CA ASP A 88 5.98 12.72 1.57
C ASP A 88 4.79 13.33 0.81
N ASP A 89 4.80 13.33 -0.54
CA ASP A 89 3.74 13.95 -1.35
C ASP A 89 3.47 13.26 -2.69
N TRP A 90 2.25 13.48 -3.19
CA TRP A 90 1.73 12.85 -4.40
C TRP A 90 2.43 13.27 -5.69
N ASN A 91 2.87 14.52 -5.81
CA ASN A 91 3.49 14.99 -7.05
C ASN A 91 4.90 14.42 -7.19
N THR A 92 5.67 14.43 -6.11
CA THR A 92 6.98 13.77 -6.06
C THR A 92 6.86 12.29 -6.41
N PHE A 93 5.80 11.63 -5.95
CA PHE A 93 5.52 10.25 -6.32
C PHE A 93 5.35 10.08 -7.84
N LEU A 94 4.44 10.85 -8.46
CA LEU A 94 4.18 10.79 -9.91
C LEU A 94 5.39 11.18 -10.78
N ASP A 95 6.25 12.06 -10.29
CA ASP A 95 7.45 12.51 -11.01
C ASP A 95 8.59 11.49 -10.92
N THR A 96 8.62 10.68 -9.85
CA THR A 96 9.69 9.71 -9.58
C THR A 96 9.38 8.33 -10.16
N TYR A 97 8.12 7.93 -10.07
CA TYR A 97 7.64 6.59 -10.38
C TYR A 97 6.75 6.66 -11.60
#